data_AF-A0A843DPG8-F1
#
_entry.id   AF-A0A843DPG8-F1
#
_cell.length_a   1.000
_cell.length_b   1.000
_cell.length_c   1.000
_cell.angle_alpha   90.00
_cell.angle_beta   90.00
_cell.angle_gamma   90.00
#
_symmetry.space_group_name_H-M   'P 1'
#
loop_
_entity.id
_entity.type
_entity.pdbx_description
1 polymer ?
#
loop_
_entity_poly.entity_id
_entity_poly.type
_entity_poly.pdbx_seq_one_letter_code
_entity_poly.pdbx_strand_id
1 'polypeptide(L)'
;MNHDRIKPYKTTLEISKNNKQFLDYVLEISENKLIDLEFHSTVLTLDHLGRYGTYKIYLRIDSKKLVYQCILCTADPISSKKQLNINENEKLEFYIVFTQEDDADEKIKILEDIINNNKKLTNTDIEIIYLTVALFMKSELSKSELLLKISELTNQIQGLSNEELYEIKLFQKAYMKKFISDDDELKEEIEKMISLSDIEAMKEIFPKESLKIKEEGIELGMEEGMEKGKLEEKIKTAEKMKKEKLDTTTIAKITGLSIKEIEKL
;
A
#
# COMPACT_ATOMS: atom_id res chain seq x y z
N MET A 1 24.66 -17.94 1.36
CA MET A 1 24.52 -16.59 0.76
C MET A 1 23.90 -15.72 1.82
N ASN A 2 24.54 -14.60 2.18
CA ASN A 2 23.90 -13.62 3.06
C ASN A 2 22.73 -13.05 2.29
N HIS A 3 21.51 -13.46 2.63
CA HIS A 3 20.32 -12.74 2.21
C HIS A 3 20.42 -11.37 2.88
N ASP A 4 20.70 -10.34 2.09
CA ASP A 4 20.51 -8.96 2.54
C ASP A 4 19.05 -8.85 2.97
N ARG A 5 18.84 -8.85 4.28
CA ARG A 5 17.51 -9.01 4.87
C ARG A 5 16.67 -7.81 4.51
N ILE A 6 15.55 -8.04 3.84
CA ILE A 6 14.50 -7.04 3.68
C ILE A 6 13.95 -6.77 5.08
N LYS A 7 14.16 -5.57 5.60
CA LYS A 7 13.65 -5.18 6.91
C LYS A 7 12.94 -3.83 6.81
N PRO A 8 11.81 -3.64 7.47
CA PRO A 8 11.14 -2.37 7.59
C PRO A 8 12.04 -1.28 8.14
N TYR A 9 11.83 -0.10 7.59
CA TYR A 9 12.52 1.12 7.93
C TYR A 9 11.51 2.10 8.53
N LYS A 10 11.99 3.23 9.04
CA LYS A 10 11.09 4.24 9.59
C LYS A 10 10.15 4.77 8.51
N THR A 11 8.91 5.03 8.90
CA THR A 11 7.86 5.62 8.06
C THR A 11 7.61 7.09 8.39
N THR A 12 8.42 7.71 9.24
CA THR A 12 8.30 9.11 9.62
C THR A 12 9.43 9.96 9.02
N LEU A 13 9.04 11.05 8.36
CA LEU A 13 9.94 12.05 7.79
C LEU A 13 9.69 13.41 8.43
N GLU A 14 10.74 14.05 8.93
CA GLU A 14 10.67 15.44 9.35
C GLU A 14 11.16 16.32 8.19
N ILE A 15 10.22 16.95 7.49
CA ILE A 15 10.51 17.78 6.31
C ILE A 15 10.94 19.19 6.74
N SER A 16 10.37 19.70 7.83
CA SER A 16 10.81 20.95 8.46
C SER A 16 10.40 20.98 9.94
N LYS A 17 10.88 22.00 10.66
CA LYS A 17 10.53 22.19 12.09
C LYS A 17 9.01 22.26 12.25
N ASN A 18 8.45 21.27 12.96
CA ASN A 18 7.00 21.06 13.15
C ASN A 18 6.22 20.52 11.93
N ASN A 19 6.90 20.01 10.89
CA ASN A 19 6.27 19.37 9.75
C ASN A 19 6.76 17.92 9.62
N LYS A 20 6.04 17.02 10.27
CA LYS A 20 6.23 15.58 10.14
C LYS A 20 5.26 15.03 9.10
N GLN A 21 5.79 14.24 8.19
CA GLN A 21 5.04 13.47 7.21
C GLN A 21 5.20 11.99 7.51
N PHE A 22 4.16 11.23 7.20
CA PHE A 22 4.15 9.79 7.25
C PHE A 22 4.21 9.25 5.82
N LEU A 23 5.15 8.34 5.61
CA LEU A 23 5.24 7.47 4.44
C LEU A 23 4.37 6.25 4.72
N ASP A 24 3.82 5.63 3.67
CA ASP A 24 2.94 4.48 3.88
C ASP A 24 3.73 3.24 4.32
N TYR A 25 4.73 2.81 3.54
CA TYR A 25 5.60 1.70 3.93
C TYR A 25 7.01 1.80 3.35
N VAL A 26 8.03 1.60 4.18
CA VAL A 26 9.43 1.66 3.75
C VAL A 26 10.16 0.39 4.13
N LEU A 27 10.83 -0.22 3.15
CA LEU A 27 11.61 -1.44 3.29
C LEU A 27 13.09 -1.16 3.00
N GLU A 28 13.98 -1.53 3.91
CA GLU A 28 15.41 -1.63 3.65
C GLU A 28 15.72 -3.00 3.04
N ILE A 29 16.02 -3.02 1.75
CA ILE A 29 16.30 -4.26 0.98
C ILE A 29 17.77 -4.64 0.99
N SER A 30 18.66 -3.72 1.35
CA SER A 30 20.06 -3.97 1.67
C SER A 30 20.63 -2.81 2.48
N GLU A 31 21.85 -2.94 3.01
CA GLU A 31 22.48 -1.94 3.90
C GLU A 31 22.37 -0.49 3.37
N ASN A 32 22.42 -0.33 2.04
CA ASN A 32 22.43 0.97 1.36
C ASN A 32 21.22 1.24 0.47
N LYS A 33 20.15 0.44 0.53
CA LYS A 33 18.98 0.57 -0.36
C LYS A 33 17.66 0.48 0.39
N LEU A 34 16.76 1.40 0.08
CA LEU A 34 15.38 1.46 0.54
C LEU A 34 14.42 1.34 -0.65
N ILE A 35 13.28 0.70 -0.43
CA ILE A 35 12.07 0.79 -1.25
C ILE A 35 11.02 1.54 -0.43
N ASP A 36 10.51 2.62 -1.00
CA ASP A 36 9.37 3.41 -0.53
C ASP A 36 8.12 2.98 -1.31
N LEU A 37 7.15 2.38 -0.63
CA LEU A 37 5.87 1.96 -1.18
C LEU A 37 4.80 2.96 -0.76
N GLU A 38 4.15 3.57 -1.75
CA GLU A 38 3.15 4.63 -1.57
C GLU A 38 1.81 4.16 -2.17
N PHE A 39 0.76 4.11 -1.37
CA PHE A 39 -0.58 3.73 -1.81
C PHE A 39 -1.35 4.97 -2.27
N HIS A 40 -1.97 4.88 -3.45
CA HIS A 40 -2.75 5.97 -4.01
C HIS A 40 -4.06 5.49 -4.62
N SER A 41 -5.17 6.12 -4.26
CA SER A 41 -6.49 5.68 -4.69
C SER A 41 -7.14 6.54 -5.77
N THR A 42 -6.61 7.73 -6.07
CA THR A 42 -7.20 8.66 -7.04
C THR A 42 -6.32 8.88 -8.27
N VAL A 43 -6.83 9.58 -9.28
CA VAL A 43 -6.03 9.92 -10.47
C VAL A 43 -4.79 10.72 -10.04
N LEU A 44 -3.60 10.24 -10.42
CA LEU A 44 -2.34 10.88 -10.08
C LEU A 44 -2.21 12.24 -10.76
N THR A 45 -2.01 13.29 -9.96
CA THR A 45 -1.81 14.67 -10.41
C THR A 45 -0.33 15.06 -10.33
N LEU A 46 0.04 16.21 -10.90
CA LEU A 46 1.40 16.74 -10.73
C LEU A 46 1.73 17.04 -9.27
N ASP A 47 0.75 17.48 -8.48
CA ASP A 47 0.94 17.75 -7.05
C ASP A 47 1.24 16.47 -6.27
N HIS A 48 0.57 15.36 -6.61
CA HIS A 48 0.86 14.05 -6.02
C HIS A 48 2.30 13.62 -6.33
N LEU A 49 2.70 13.69 -7.62
CA LEU A 49 4.07 13.36 -8.02
C LEU A 49 5.10 14.28 -7.35
N GLY A 50 4.80 15.58 -7.20
CA GLY A 50 5.64 16.53 -6.47
C GLY A 50 5.82 16.14 -5.01
N ARG A 51 4.74 15.70 -4.35
CA ARG A 51 4.76 15.21 -2.96
C ARG A 51 5.60 13.94 -2.82
N TYR A 52 5.33 12.91 -3.63
CA TYR A 52 6.07 11.66 -3.60
C TYR A 52 7.56 11.86 -3.93
N GLY A 53 7.86 12.70 -4.92
CA GLY A 53 9.23 13.09 -5.24
C GLY A 53 9.94 13.79 -4.08
N THR A 54 9.23 14.67 -3.38
CA THR A 54 9.75 15.33 -2.16
C THR A 54 10.07 14.30 -1.09
N TYR A 55 9.15 13.38 -0.80
CA TYR A 55 9.33 12.34 0.21
C TYR A 55 10.54 11.46 -0.07
N LYS A 56 10.68 10.99 -1.30
CA LYS A 56 11.84 10.22 -1.77
C LYS A 56 13.16 10.96 -1.53
N ILE A 57 13.22 12.26 -1.83
CA ILE A 57 14.43 13.08 -1.65
C ILE A 57 14.76 13.24 -0.16
N TYR A 58 13.77 13.57 0.67
CA TYR A 58 13.99 13.73 2.12
C TYR A 58 14.41 12.41 2.77
N LEU A 59 13.76 11.29 2.42
CA LEU A 59 14.16 9.96 2.89
C LEU A 59 15.60 9.63 2.49
N ARG A 60 16.02 9.99 1.27
CA ARG A 60 17.41 9.81 0.79
C ARG A 60 18.42 10.64 1.60
N ILE A 61 18.09 11.89 1.92
CA ILE A 61 18.96 12.81 2.68
C ILE A 61 19.11 12.31 4.11
N ASP A 62 18.01 11.99 4.75
CA ASP A 62 17.97 11.58 6.15
C ASP A 62 18.61 10.20 6.36
N SER A 63 18.22 9.20 5.58
CA SER A 63 18.74 7.83 5.73
C SER A 63 20.17 7.67 5.21
N LYS A 64 20.60 8.56 4.31
CA LYS A 64 21.82 8.44 3.50
C LYS A 64 21.87 7.18 2.60
N LYS A 65 20.74 6.49 2.39
CA LYS A 65 20.60 5.28 1.54
C LYS A 65 19.96 5.57 0.19
N LEU A 66 20.26 4.80 -0.84
CA LEU A 66 19.56 4.88 -2.13
C LEU A 66 18.07 4.57 -1.92
N VAL A 67 17.18 5.38 -2.49
CA VAL A 67 15.72 5.19 -2.35
C VAL A 67 15.12 4.90 -3.72
N TYR A 68 14.54 3.71 -3.86
CA TYR A 68 13.62 3.35 -4.93
C TYR A 68 12.20 3.65 -4.43
N GLN A 69 11.32 4.12 -5.31
CA GLN A 69 9.94 4.45 -4.93
C GLN A 69 9.00 3.74 -5.90
N CYS A 70 7.99 3.08 -5.35
CA CYS A 70 6.91 2.42 -6.08
C CYS A 70 5.58 2.99 -5.60
N ILE A 71 4.79 3.53 -6.53
CA ILE A 71 3.44 4.02 -6.23
C ILE A 71 2.44 2.95 -6.65
N LEU A 72 1.72 2.39 -5.70
CA LEU A 72 0.63 1.44 -5.91
C LEU A 72 -0.67 2.23 -6.10
N CYS A 73 -1.11 2.37 -7.36
CA CYS A 73 -2.22 3.23 -7.75
C CYS A 73 -3.45 2.41 -8.16
N THR A 74 -4.61 2.65 -7.53
CA THR A 74 -5.87 1.96 -7.90
C THR A 74 -6.68 2.73 -8.95
N ALA A 75 -6.22 3.90 -9.39
CA ALA A 75 -6.93 4.72 -10.36
C ALA A 75 -6.59 4.34 -11.81
N ASP A 76 -7.33 4.91 -12.75
CA ASP A 76 -7.10 4.68 -14.17
C ASP A 76 -5.71 5.21 -14.63
N PRO A 77 -4.91 4.38 -15.30
CA PRO A 77 -3.59 4.73 -15.82
C PRO A 77 -3.62 5.81 -16.90
N ILE A 78 -4.70 5.90 -17.69
CA ILE A 78 -4.79 6.82 -18.83
C ILE A 78 -4.91 8.26 -18.35
N SER A 79 -5.77 8.48 -17.36
CA SER A 79 -5.99 9.81 -16.77
C SER A 79 -4.85 10.26 -15.84
N SER A 80 -4.00 9.35 -15.39
CA SER A 80 -2.95 9.59 -14.40
C SER A 80 -1.66 10.18 -15.00
N LYS A 81 -1.06 11.14 -14.29
CA LYS A 81 0.30 11.62 -14.58
C LYS A 81 1.33 10.59 -14.12
N LYS A 82 2.37 10.38 -14.93
CA LYS A 82 3.43 9.38 -14.69
C LYS A 82 4.83 9.98 -14.54
N GLN A 83 4.97 11.26 -14.87
CA GLN A 83 6.23 12.00 -14.81
C GLN A 83 5.98 13.44 -14.36
N LEU A 84 6.98 14.02 -13.71
CA LEU A 84 7.02 15.42 -13.31
C LEU A 84 8.16 16.13 -14.05
N ASN A 85 7.86 17.17 -14.81
CA ASN A 85 8.89 18.01 -15.41
C ASN A 85 9.45 18.93 -14.32
N ILE A 86 10.76 18.86 -14.08
CA ILE A 86 11.45 19.77 -13.15
C ILE A 86 11.81 21.08 -13.86
N ASN A 87 12.26 20.98 -15.10
CA ASN A 87 12.47 22.09 -16.02
C ASN A 87 12.29 21.60 -17.47
N GLU A 88 12.69 22.41 -18.45
CA GLU A 88 12.54 22.10 -19.88
C GLU A 88 13.30 20.83 -20.30
N ASN A 89 14.39 20.48 -19.60
CA ASN A 89 15.30 19.40 -19.97
C ASN A 89 15.29 18.21 -18.99
N GLU A 90 14.82 18.42 -17.77
CA GLU A 90 14.86 17.41 -16.70
C GLU A 90 13.46 16.96 -16.28
N LYS A 91 13.30 15.65 -16.17
CA LYS A 91 12.05 14.99 -15.77
C LYS A 91 12.32 13.95 -14.71
N LEU A 92 11.42 13.88 -13.74
CA LEU A 92 11.37 12.82 -12.75
C LEU A 92 10.29 11.83 -13.16
N GLU A 93 10.71 10.61 -13.49
CA GLU A 93 9.81 9.48 -13.74
C GLU A 93 9.57 8.69 -12.46
N PHE A 94 8.36 8.18 -12.33
CA PHE A 94 7.94 7.39 -11.19
C PHE A 94 7.62 5.97 -11.63
N TYR A 95 8.08 4.99 -10.84
CA TYR A 95 7.63 3.62 -11.01
C TYR A 95 6.26 3.50 -10.36
N ILE A 96 5.23 3.33 -11.20
CA ILE A 96 3.83 3.29 -10.78
C ILE A 96 3.26 1.95 -11.21
N VAL A 97 2.70 1.21 -10.26
CA VAL A 97 1.94 -0.01 -10.50
C VAL A 97 0.46 0.35 -10.43
N PHE A 98 -0.23 0.29 -11.57
CA PHE A 98 -1.66 0.48 -11.62
C PHE A 98 -2.35 -0.85 -11.32
N THR A 99 -2.69 -1.08 -10.05
CA THR A 99 -3.10 -2.41 -9.57
C THR A 99 -4.37 -2.92 -10.28
N GLN A 100 -5.24 -2.03 -10.74
CA GLN A 100 -6.43 -2.36 -11.51
C GLN A 100 -6.14 -2.78 -12.96
N GLU A 101 -4.90 -2.72 -13.44
CA GLU A 101 -4.50 -3.34 -14.72
C GLU A 101 -4.29 -4.86 -14.59
N ASP A 102 -4.03 -5.34 -13.38
CA ASP A 102 -3.86 -6.76 -13.08
C ASP A 102 -5.18 -7.42 -12.60
N ASP A 103 -5.28 -8.73 -12.88
CA ASP A 103 -6.40 -9.59 -12.48
C ASP A 103 -5.96 -10.55 -11.37
N ALA A 104 -6.56 -10.43 -10.19
CA ALA A 104 -6.22 -11.29 -9.05
C ALA A 104 -6.70 -12.73 -9.22
N ASP A 105 -7.77 -12.99 -9.96
CA ASP A 105 -8.32 -14.33 -10.13
C ASP A 105 -7.42 -15.17 -11.05
N GLU A 106 -6.82 -14.54 -12.07
CA GLU A 106 -5.79 -15.17 -12.90
C GLU A 106 -4.55 -15.54 -12.08
N LYS A 107 -4.11 -14.63 -11.20
CA LYS A 107 -2.94 -14.87 -10.35
C LYS A 107 -3.18 -15.94 -9.30
N ILE A 108 -4.39 -16.00 -8.72
CA ILE A 108 -4.82 -17.10 -7.84
C ILE A 108 -4.66 -18.44 -8.54
N LYS A 109 -5.15 -18.57 -9.78
CA LYS A 109 -5.04 -19.83 -10.54
C LYS A 109 -3.58 -20.24 -10.75
N ILE A 110 -2.69 -19.29 -11.04
CA ILE A 110 -1.26 -19.55 -11.17
C ILE A 110 -0.67 -20.09 -9.86
N LEU A 111 -1.02 -19.47 -8.71
CA LEU A 111 -0.54 -19.93 -7.41
C LEU A 111 -1.09 -21.32 -7.05
N GLU A 112 -2.37 -21.56 -7.31
CA GLU A 112 -2.99 -22.88 -7.13
C GLU A 112 -2.28 -23.94 -7.98
N ASP A 113 -1.96 -23.65 -9.24
CA ASP A 113 -1.19 -24.56 -10.10
C ASP A 113 0.21 -24.85 -9.54
N ILE A 114 0.88 -23.85 -8.97
CA ILE A 114 2.19 -24.02 -8.33
C ILE A 114 2.06 -24.96 -7.12
N ILE A 115 1.09 -24.72 -6.25
CA ILE A 115 0.82 -25.54 -5.06
C ILE A 115 0.46 -26.97 -5.46
N ASN A 116 -0.51 -27.15 -6.35
CA ASN A 116 -1.02 -28.45 -6.77
C ASN A 116 0.06 -29.32 -7.43
N ASN A 117 1.01 -28.68 -8.12
CA ASN A 117 2.14 -29.37 -8.74
C ASN A 117 3.36 -29.51 -7.82
N ASN A 118 3.25 -29.16 -6.53
CA ASN A 118 4.35 -29.14 -5.55
C ASN A 118 5.59 -28.37 -6.05
N LYS A 119 5.36 -27.31 -6.82
CA LYS A 119 6.43 -26.42 -7.29
C LYS A 119 6.75 -25.41 -6.20
N LYS A 120 8.00 -24.95 -6.20
CA LYS A 120 8.43 -23.83 -5.36
C LYS A 120 8.32 -22.54 -6.14
N LEU A 121 8.01 -21.45 -5.47
CA LEU A 121 8.31 -20.12 -6.01
C LEU A 121 9.82 -20.01 -6.23
N THR A 122 10.20 -19.61 -7.45
CA THR A 122 11.61 -19.52 -7.88
C THR A 122 12.01 -18.14 -8.35
N ASN A 123 11.05 -17.32 -8.81
CA ASN A 123 11.15 -15.87 -8.90
C ASN A 123 10.26 -15.31 -7.78
N THR A 124 10.84 -14.73 -6.74
CA THR A 124 10.14 -14.45 -5.48
C THR A 124 9.46 -13.09 -5.46
N ASP A 125 10.02 -12.09 -6.15
CA ASP A 125 9.66 -10.70 -5.89
C ASP A 125 8.28 -10.29 -6.44
N ILE A 126 7.90 -10.76 -7.64
CA ILE A 126 6.64 -10.37 -8.29
C ILE A 126 5.45 -11.04 -7.61
N GLU A 127 5.58 -12.32 -7.25
CA GLU A 127 4.55 -13.10 -6.57
C GLU A 127 4.35 -12.64 -5.12
N ILE A 128 5.41 -12.23 -4.42
CA ILE A 128 5.29 -11.60 -3.09
C ILE A 128 4.59 -10.24 -3.18
N ILE A 129 4.94 -9.41 -4.18
CA ILE A 129 4.25 -8.15 -4.43
C ILE A 129 2.77 -8.42 -4.71
N TYR A 130 2.45 -9.43 -5.53
CA TYR A 130 1.07 -9.85 -5.78
C TYR A 130 0.33 -10.22 -4.48
N LEU A 131 0.87 -11.12 -3.66
CA LEU A 131 0.27 -11.54 -2.39
C LEU A 131 0.05 -10.36 -1.43
N THR A 132 0.84 -9.30 -1.58
CA THR A 132 0.74 -8.07 -0.80
C THR A 132 -0.29 -7.08 -1.35
N VAL A 133 -0.50 -7.00 -2.65
CA VAL A 133 -1.32 -5.92 -3.27
C VAL A 133 -2.59 -6.41 -3.97
N ALA A 134 -2.84 -7.71 -4.00
CA ALA A 134 -3.96 -8.33 -4.72
C ALA A 134 -5.35 -7.80 -4.32
N LEU A 135 -5.56 -7.37 -3.06
CA LEU A 135 -6.82 -6.75 -2.63
C LEU A 135 -7.19 -5.47 -3.40
N PHE A 136 -6.25 -4.91 -4.13
CA PHE A 136 -6.42 -3.70 -4.94
C PHE A 136 -6.41 -3.98 -6.45
N MET A 137 -6.38 -5.24 -6.86
CA MET A 137 -6.49 -5.66 -8.26
C MET A 137 -7.95 -5.85 -8.69
N LYS A 138 -8.19 -6.16 -9.96
CA LYS A 138 -9.51 -6.61 -10.42
C LYS A 138 -9.77 -8.03 -9.93
N SER A 139 -10.99 -8.31 -9.51
CA SER A 139 -11.43 -9.65 -9.11
C SER A 139 -12.95 -9.71 -9.16
N GLU A 140 -13.48 -10.90 -9.45
CA GLU A 140 -14.89 -11.23 -9.25
C GLU A 140 -15.22 -11.47 -7.76
N LEU A 141 -14.21 -11.81 -6.96
CA LEU A 141 -14.34 -11.99 -5.52
C LEU A 141 -14.48 -10.64 -4.81
N SER A 142 -15.28 -10.62 -3.75
CA SER A 142 -15.25 -9.51 -2.80
C SER A 142 -13.88 -9.41 -2.11
N LYS A 143 -13.56 -8.23 -1.55
CA LYS A 143 -12.29 -8.03 -0.82
C LYS A 143 -12.11 -9.04 0.32
N SER A 144 -13.19 -9.41 1.00
CA SER A 144 -13.16 -10.34 2.12
C SER A 144 -12.88 -11.78 1.66
N GLU A 145 -13.57 -12.23 0.60
CA GLU A 145 -13.31 -13.54 -0.03
C GLU A 145 -11.88 -13.62 -0.58
N LEU A 146 -11.42 -12.54 -1.21
CA LEU A 146 -10.08 -12.45 -1.77
C LEU A 146 -9.01 -12.51 -0.67
N LEU A 147 -9.20 -11.80 0.45
CA LEU A 147 -8.27 -11.85 1.58
C LEU A 147 -8.20 -13.25 2.21
N LEU A 148 -9.35 -13.91 2.38
CA LEU A 148 -9.41 -15.28 2.88
C LEU A 148 -8.64 -16.21 1.96
N LYS A 149 -8.95 -16.19 0.66
CA LYS A 149 -8.32 -17.05 -0.35
C LYS A 149 -6.80 -16.86 -0.42
N ILE A 150 -6.33 -15.61 -0.40
CA ILE A 150 -4.89 -15.32 -0.44
C ILE A 150 -4.21 -15.77 0.86
N SER A 151 -4.86 -15.61 2.01
CA SER A 151 -4.32 -16.08 3.30
C SER A 151 -4.17 -17.60 3.33
N GLU A 152 -5.12 -18.34 2.76
CA GLU A 152 -5.02 -19.80 2.58
C GLU A 152 -3.84 -20.20 1.68
N LEU A 153 -3.73 -19.59 0.49
CA LEU A 153 -2.67 -19.90 -0.46
C LEU A 153 -1.29 -19.58 0.11
N THR A 154 -1.17 -18.46 0.82
CA THR A 154 0.07 -18.02 1.49
C THR A 154 0.62 -19.09 2.43
N ASN A 155 -0.26 -19.81 3.14
CA ASN A 155 0.12 -20.89 4.06
C ASN A 155 0.53 -22.20 3.36
N GLN A 156 0.19 -22.38 2.08
CA GLN A 156 0.43 -23.61 1.33
C GLN A 156 1.63 -23.49 0.37
N ILE A 157 1.97 -22.27 -0.01
CA ILE A 157 3.08 -21.98 -0.93
C ILE A 157 4.43 -22.41 -0.32
N GLN A 158 5.22 -23.12 -1.12
CA GLN A 158 6.60 -23.43 -0.80
C GLN A 158 7.56 -22.47 -1.51
N GLY A 159 8.71 -22.20 -0.88
CA GLY A 159 9.77 -21.35 -1.45
C GLY A 159 9.84 -19.96 -0.83
N LEU A 160 8.88 -19.58 0.02
CA LEU A 160 8.97 -18.38 0.85
C LEU A 160 9.85 -18.66 2.07
N SER A 161 10.74 -17.71 2.38
CA SER A 161 11.40 -17.64 3.68
C SER A 161 10.40 -17.24 4.76
N ASN A 162 10.72 -17.55 6.03
CA ASN A 162 9.89 -17.11 7.15
C ASN A 162 9.72 -15.58 7.15
N GLU A 163 10.77 -14.82 6.79
CA GLU A 163 10.75 -13.35 6.75
C GLU A 163 9.74 -12.83 5.72
N GLU A 164 9.75 -13.36 4.50
CA GLU A 164 8.80 -12.99 3.45
C GLU A 164 7.36 -13.34 3.83
N LEU A 165 7.17 -14.52 4.43
CA LEU A 165 5.86 -14.97 4.91
C LEU A 165 5.30 -14.04 5.99
N TYR A 166 6.16 -13.60 6.92
CA TYR A 166 5.77 -12.63 7.95
C TYR A 166 5.39 -11.26 7.36
N GLU A 167 6.16 -10.75 6.40
CA GLU A 167 5.85 -9.47 5.73
C GLU A 167 4.49 -9.53 5.03
N ILE A 168 4.21 -10.59 4.25
CA ILE A 168 2.89 -10.78 3.60
C ILE A 168 1.77 -10.79 4.64
N LYS A 169 1.96 -11.53 5.74
CA LYS A 169 0.95 -11.67 6.80
C LYS A 169 0.69 -10.37 7.57
N LEU A 170 1.68 -9.49 7.68
CA LEU A 170 1.48 -8.16 8.25
C LEU A 170 0.51 -7.32 7.42
N PHE A 171 0.65 -7.33 6.09
CA PHE A 171 -0.30 -6.66 5.20
C PHE A 171 -1.68 -7.30 5.29
N GLN A 172 -1.78 -8.62 5.30
CA GLN A 172 -3.06 -9.32 5.47
C GLN A 172 -3.76 -8.93 6.78
N LYS A 173 -3.02 -8.80 7.88
CA LYS A 173 -3.54 -8.34 9.17
C LYS A 173 -4.06 -6.91 9.12
N ALA A 174 -3.30 -6.00 8.50
CA ALA A 174 -3.71 -4.62 8.31
C ALA A 174 -4.99 -4.54 7.45
N TYR A 175 -5.04 -5.30 6.35
CA TYR A 175 -6.21 -5.38 5.48
C TYR A 175 -7.43 -5.94 6.19
N MET A 176 -7.28 -7.01 6.96
CA MET A 176 -8.36 -7.59 7.76
C MET A 176 -8.95 -6.52 8.69
N LYS A 177 -8.12 -5.84 9.47
CA LYS A 177 -8.56 -4.77 10.37
C LYS A 177 -9.27 -3.62 9.64
N LYS A 178 -8.85 -3.31 8.41
CA LYS A 178 -9.36 -2.16 7.66
C LYS A 178 -10.60 -2.44 6.83
N PHE A 179 -10.70 -3.64 6.24
CA PHE A 179 -11.70 -3.98 5.24
C PHE A 179 -12.73 -5.00 5.74
N ILE A 180 -12.45 -5.72 6.83
CA ILE A 180 -13.34 -6.72 7.42
C ILE A 180 -13.72 -6.26 8.84
N SER A 181 -14.57 -5.23 8.89
CA SER A 181 -15.01 -4.63 10.17
C SER A 181 -16.28 -5.26 10.74
N ASP A 182 -17.12 -5.88 9.89
CA ASP A 182 -18.51 -6.20 10.22
C ASP A 182 -18.80 -7.72 10.21
N ASP A 183 -17.76 -8.56 10.13
CA ASP A 183 -17.85 -10.03 10.08
C ASP A 183 -16.82 -10.66 11.04
N ASP A 184 -17.24 -10.84 12.30
CA ASP A 184 -16.37 -11.35 13.38
C ASP A 184 -15.92 -12.80 13.15
N GLU A 185 -16.76 -13.64 12.52
CA GLU A 185 -16.46 -15.05 12.27
C GLU A 185 -15.35 -15.17 11.21
N LEU A 186 -15.52 -14.46 10.08
CA LEU A 186 -14.51 -14.41 9.03
C LEU A 186 -13.20 -13.79 9.52
N LYS A 187 -13.30 -12.75 10.36
CA LYS A 187 -12.12 -12.13 10.97
C LYS A 187 -11.36 -13.12 11.85
N GLU A 188 -12.06 -13.89 12.68
CA GLU A 188 -11.42 -14.92 13.52
C GLU A 188 -10.76 -16.01 12.66
N GLU A 189 -11.38 -16.40 11.55
CA GLU A 189 -10.83 -17.36 10.60
C GLU A 189 -9.53 -16.86 9.95
N ILE A 190 -9.54 -15.65 9.39
CA ILE A 190 -8.37 -15.02 8.78
C ILE A 190 -7.28 -14.78 9.85
N GLU A 191 -7.66 -14.34 11.04
CA GLU A 191 -6.72 -14.11 12.14
C GLU A 191 -6.03 -15.41 12.56
N LYS A 192 -6.73 -16.56 12.61
CA LYS A 192 -6.10 -17.87 12.84
C LYS A 192 -5.06 -18.20 11.77
N MET A 193 -5.38 -17.98 10.49
CA MET A 193 -4.45 -18.21 9.38
C MET A 193 -3.20 -17.32 9.46
N ILE A 194 -3.36 -16.07 9.90
CA ILE A 194 -2.27 -15.11 10.06
C ILE A 194 -1.42 -15.43 11.31
N SER A 195 -2.05 -15.88 12.40
CA SER A 195 -1.44 -15.86 13.74
C SER A 195 -0.65 -17.12 14.14
N LEU A 196 -1.04 -18.31 13.68
CA LEU A 196 -0.76 -19.54 14.43
C LEU A 196 0.64 -20.18 14.28
N SER A 197 1.45 -19.81 13.30
CA SER A 197 2.76 -20.46 13.09
C SER A 197 3.92 -19.48 12.87
N ASP A 198 3.69 -18.36 12.17
CA ASP A 198 4.80 -17.58 11.62
C ASP A 198 5.18 -16.38 12.49
N ILE A 199 4.22 -15.85 13.24
CA ILE A 199 4.48 -14.81 14.25
C ILE A 199 5.30 -15.39 15.42
N GLU A 200 5.02 -16.63 15.83
CA GLU A 200 5.77 -17.31 16.88
C GLU A 200 7.24 -17.50 16.47
N ALA A 201 7.48 -17.96 15.24
CA ALA A 201 8.82 -18.11 14.68
C ALA A 201 9.58 -16.77 14.58
N MET A 202 8.86 -15.67 14.31
CA MET A 202 9.46 -14.34 14.18
C MET A 202 9.80 -13.65 15.50
N LYS A 203 9.03 -13.91 16.57
CA LYS A 203 9.34 -13.41 17.92
C LYS A 203 10.69 -13.91 18.44
N GLU A 204 11.19 -15.04 17.93
CA GLU A 204 12.52 -15.57 18.26
C GLU A 204 13.65 -14.91 17.45
N ILE A 205 13.34 -14.40 16.25
CA ILE A 205 14.32 -13.85 15.29
C ILE A 205 14.46 -12.32 15.45
N PHE A 206 13.35 -11.62 15.71
CA PHE A 206 13.31 -10.17 15.79
C PHE A 206 12.86 -9.67 17.17
N PRO A 207 13.42 -8.55 17.67
CA PRO A 207 12.94 -7.92 18.88
C PRO A 207 11.45 -7.55 18.77
N LYS A 208 10.67 -7.82 19.82
CA LYS A 208 9.23 -7.48 19.87
C LYS A 208 8.93 -6.02 19.53
N GLU A 209 9.79 -5.10 19.98
CA GLU A 209 9.69 -3.67 19.68
C GLU A 209 9.73 -3.40 18.18
N SER A 210 10.61 -4.09 17.44
CA SER A 210 10.74 -3.94 16.00
C SER A 210 9.49 -4.45 15.29
N LEU A 211 8.94 -5.59 15.70
CA LEU A 211 7.70 -6.14 15.15
C LEU A 211 6.51 -5.19 15.37
N LYS A 212 6.42 -4.60 16.56
CA LYS A 212 5.36 -3.63 16.89
C LYS A 212 5.44 -2.36 16.02
N ILE A 213 6.63 -1.82 15.82
CA ILE A 213 6.85 -0.66 14.95
C ILE A 213 6.41 -0.96 13.51
N LYS A 214 6.64 -2.19 13.01
CA LYS A 214 6.17 -2.60 11.67
C LYS A 214 4.65 -2.59 11.58
N GLU A 215 3.99 -3.26 12.53
CA GLU A 215 2.52 -3.35 12.57
C GLU A 215 1.88 -1.96 12.62
N GLU A 216 2.34 -1.12 13.55
CA GLU A 216 1.83 0.25 13.71
C GLU A 216 2.13 1.12 12.48
N GLY A 217 3.30 0.97 11.86
CA GLY A 217 3.68 1.72 10.66
C GLY A 217 2.78 1.43 9.47
N ILE A 218 2.50 0.16 9.18
CA ILE A 218 1.59 -0.25 8.10
C ILE A 218 0.17 0.25 8.37
N GLU A 219 -0.32 0.06 9.61
CA GLU A 219 -1.68 0.45 9.97
C GLU A 219 -1.89 1.96 9.87
N LEU A 220 -0.99 2.76 10.44
CA LEU A 220 -1.07 4.22 10.40
C LEU A 220 -0.89 4.78 8.99
N GLY A 221 0.08 4.25 8.23
CA GLY A 221 0.31 4.67 6.85
C GLY A 221 -0.91 4.42 5.97
N MET A 222 -1.44 3.20 6.01
CA MET A 222 -2.65 2.84 5.25
C MET A 222 -3.87 3.67 5.69
N GLU A 223 -4.04 3.91 6.99
CA GLU A 223 -5.13 4.74 7.49
C GLU A 223 -5.05 6.17 6.97
N GLU A 224 -3.90 6.84 7.13
CA GLU A 224 -3.69 8.19 6.64
C GLU A 224 -3.84 8.29 5.12
N GLY A 225 -3.26 7.36 4.36
CA GLY A 225 -3.34 7.33 2.90
C GLY A 225 -4.79 7.21 2.41
N MET A 226 -5.58 6.34 3.03
CA MET A 226 -7.00 6.17 2.72
C MET A 226 -7.85 7.39 3.11
N GLU A 227 -7.61 8.00 4.27
CA GLU A 227 -8.32 9.21 4.69
C GLU A 227 -8.05 10.39 3.76
N LYS A 228 -6.77 10.61 3.40
CA LYS A 228 -6.36 11.63 2.43
C LYS A 228 -7.06 11.39 1.09
N GLY A 229 -7.07 10.15 0.59
CA GLY A 229 -7.75 9.81 -0.66
C GLY A 229 -9.26 10.09 -0.63
N LYS A 230 -9.95 9.74 0.47
CA LYS A 230 -11.38 10.03 0.64
C LYS A 230 -11.66 11.54 0.65
N LEU A 231 -10.82 12.32 1.33
CA LEU A 231 -10.97 13.77 1.37
C LEU A 231 -10.74 14.39 -0.03
N GLU A 232 -9.70 13.96 -0.73
CA GLU A 232 -9.41 14.38 -2.11
C GLU A 232 -10.59 14.09 -3.06
N GLU A 233 -11.21 12.92 -2.94
CA GLU A 233 -12.38 12.54 -3.74
C GLU A 233 -13.60 13.43 -3.44
N LYS A 234 -13.87 13.72 -2.15
CA LYS A 234 -14.94 14.65 -1.75
C LYS A 234 -14.71 16.04 -2.34
N ILE A 235 -13.48 16.54 -2.28
CA ILE A 235 -13.09 17.84 -2.85
C ILE A 235 -13.29 17.85 -4.37
N LYS A 236 -12.76 16.86 -5.09
CA LYS A 236 -12.93 16.75 -6.55
C LYS A 236 -14.40 16.69 -6.96
N THR A 237 -15.21 15.98 -6.18
CA THR A 237 -16.66 15.88 -6.41
C THR A 237 -17.34 17.24 -6.20
N ALA A 238 -17.01 17.94 -5.11
CA ALA A 238 -17.51 19.29 -4.85
C ALA A 238 -17.12 20.29 -5.95
N GLU A 239 -15.88 20.25 -6.44
CA GLU A 239 -15.42 21.10 -7.55
C GLU A 239 -16.24 20.87 -8.84
N LYS A 240 -16.52 19.61 -9.18
CA LYS A 240 -17.36 19.26 -10.34
C LYS A 240 -18.78 19.79 -10.18
N MET A 241 -19.39 19.59 -9.01
CA MET A 241 -20.74 20.09 -8.72
C MET A 241 -20.81 21.62 -8.75
N LYS A 242 -19.77 22.31 -8.27
CA LYS A 242 -19.67 23.78 -8.34
C LYS A 242 -19.57 24.27 -9.78
N LYS A 243 -18.84 23.57 -10.66
CA LYS A 243 -18.80 23.86 -12.10
C LYS A 243 -20.16 23.66 -12.77
N GLU A 244 -20.93 22.68 -12.31
CA GLU A 244 -22.33 22.46 -12.71
C GLU A 244 -23.33 23.42 -12.06
N LYS A 245 -22.85 24.38 -11.25
CA LYS A 245 -23.63 25.43 -10.59
C LYS A 245 -24.66 24.93 -9.57
N LEU A 246 -24.40 23.76 -8.95
CA LEU A 246 -25.15 23.35 -7.77
C LEU A 246 -24.88 24.31 -6.61
N ASP A 247 -25.88 24.54 -5.77
CA ASP A 247 -25.72 25.44 -4.63
C ASP A 247 -24.87 24.79 -3.52
N THR A 248 -24.18 25.64 -2.75
CA THR A 248 -23.24 25.22 -1.71
C THR A 248 -23.88 24.33 -0.64
N THR A 249 -25.18 24.50 -0.35
CA THR A 249 -25.86 23.68 0.67
C THR A 249 -26.11 22.26 0.16
N THR A 250 -26.50 22.11 -1.11
CA THR A 250 -26.64 20.82 -1.78
C THR A 250 -25.29 20.10 -1.89
N ILE A 251 -24.22 20.81 -2.27
CA ILE A 251 -22.87 20.25 -2.34
C ILE A 251 -22.40 19.75 -0.96
N ALA A 252 -22.62 20.54 0.09
CA ALA A 252 -22.28 20.16 1.47
C ALA A 252 -23.00 18.88 1.89
N LYS A 253 -24.29 18.77 1.57
CA LYS A 253 -25.09 17.58 1.89
C LYS A 253 -24.61 16.33 1.17
N ILE A 254 -24.20 16.44 -0.10
CA ILE A 254 -23.76 15.29 -0.90
C ILE A 254 -22.34 14.84 -0.53
N THR A 255 -21.42 15.79 -0.39
CA THR A 255 -19.98 15.49 -0.20
C THR A 255 -19.60 15.32 1.28
N GLY A 256 -20.42 15.84 2.19
CA GLY A 256 -20.12 15.90 3.62
C GLY A 256 -19.03 16.92 3.97
N LEU A 257 -18.62 17.79 3.03
CA LEU A 257 -17.73 18.92 3.31
C LEU A 257 -18.52 20.06 3.97
N SER A 258 -17.83 20.85 4.79
CA SER A 258 -18.42 22.07 5.35
C SER A 258 -18.61 23.14 4.28
N ILE A 259 -19.59 24.01 4.48
CA ILE A 259 -19.86 25.17 3.60
C ILE A 259 -18.59 26.01 3.41
N LYS A 260 -17.82 26.23 4.49
CA LYS A 260 -16.56 26.99 4.45
C LYS A 260 -15.49 26.33 3.59
N GLU A 261 -15.42 25.01 3.58
CA GLU A 261 -14.49 24.28 2.71
C GLU A 261 -14.91 24.45 1.25
N ILE A 262 -16.19 24.30 0.94
CA ILE A 262 -16.72 24.41 -0.44
C ILE A 262 -16.62 25.84 -0.99
N GLU A 263 -16.77 26.85 -0.15
CA GLU A 263 -16.59 28.25 -0.54
C GLU A 263 -15.14 28.57 -0.93
N LYS A 264 -14.16 27.84 -0.38
CA LYS A 264 -12.73 27.98 -0.68
C LYS A 264 -12.26 27.21 -1.92
N LEU A 265 -13.05 26.24 -2.40
CA LEU A 265 -12.80 25.52 -3.67
C LEU A 265 -13.05 26.41 -4.88
#